data_AF-A0A4S2FXJ9-F1
#
_entry.id   AF-A0A4S2FXJ9-F1
#
_cell.length_a   1.000
_cell.length_b   1.000
_cell.length_c   1.000
_cell.angle_alpha   90.00
_cell.angle_beta   90.00
_cell.angle_gamma   90.00
#
_symmetry.space_group_name_H-M   'P 1'
#
loop_
_entity.id
_entity.type
_entity.pdbx_description
1 polymer ?
#
loop_
_entity_poly.entity_id
_entity_poly.type
_entity_poly.pdbx_seq_one_letter_code
_entity_poly.pdbx_strand_id
1 'polypeptide(L)'
;MSNNPDTYYLRSEVSNSDLTALKELLHPRLQFGNREEAFRFGNLVDAIITETERVNYYRFTVDDTQYTEDEFRHAQEMYRSLRMEARSDRFLAFVLENATTQKFMVNQSQQFEYCGFPFTLATRCKWDWWLEAALFGGDLKTTAATTQKEFEQMIDFFDWDRSRAWYMDIAHSDRDFIYAISKKNSMVFKKQITRGDAIYNAGREKYEELAFQYWCLNLV
;
A
#
# COMPACT_ATOMS: atom_id res chain seq x y z
N MET A 1 -14.57 -17.55 -13.58
CA MET A 1 -15.23 -16.29 -13.17
C MET A 1 -14.81 -16.06 -11.74
N SER A 2 -13.79 -15.25 -11.53
CA SER A 2 -13.36 -14.82 -10.22
C SER A 2 -14.50 -14.05 -9.55
N ASN A 3 -15.04 -14.62 -8.46
CA ASN A 3 -15.98 -13.93 -7.59
C ASN A 3 -15.19 -13.07 -6.60
N ASN A 4 -14.35 -12.15 -7.08
CA ASN A 4 -13.86 -11.10 -6.21
C ASN A 4 -14.96 -10.02 -6.14
N PRO A 5 -15.70 -9.89 -5.02
CA PRO A 5 -16.76 -8.88 -4.89
C PRO A 5 -16.19 -7.47 -4.74
N ASP A 6 -14.85 -7.31 -4.74
CA ASP A 6 -14.19 -6.03 -4.55
C ASP A 6 -14.43 -5.09 -5.74
N THR A 7 -15.43 -4.22 -5.56
CA THR A 7 -15.74 -3.14 -6.49
C THR A 7 -14.76 -1.97 -6.41
N TYR A 8 -13.74 -2.02 -5.53
CA TYR A 8 -12.80 -0.92 -5.32
C TYR A 8 -12.18 -0.44 -6.62
N TYR A 9 -11.75 -1.33 -7.52
CA TYR A 9 -11.12 -0.96 -8.79
C TYR A 9 -12.10 -0.42 -9.85
N LEU A 10 -13.41 -0.59 -9.64
CA LEU A 10 -14.45 -0.11 -10.56
C LEU A 10 -14.94 1.32 -10.26
N ARG A 11 -14.52 1.89 -9.12
CA ARG A 11 -14.96 3.23 -8.72
C ARG A 11 -14.27 4.34 -9.53
N SER A 12 -14.89 5.51 -9.56
CA SER A 12 -14.40 6.67 -10.32
C SER A 12 -13.57 7.65 -9.50
N GLU A 13 -13.54 7.53 -8.16
CA GLU A 13 -12.74 8.43 -7.33
C GLU A 13 -11.24 8.22 -7.54
N VAL A 14 -10.46 9.29 -7.42
CA VAL A 14 -9.01 9.28 -7.65
C VAL A 14 -8.33 8.46 -6.56
N SER A 15 -7.47 7.52 -6.94
CA SER A 15 -6.63 6.73 -6.04
C SER A 15 -5.15 7.13 -6.15
N ASN A 16 -4.33 6.72 -5.19
CA ASN A 16 -2.87 6.84 -5.32
C ASN A 16 -2.32 6.08 -6.54
N SER A 17 -2.98 5.02 -7.00
CA SER A 17 -2.59 4.31 -8.23
C SER A 17 -2.83 5.17 -9.48
N ASP A 18 -3.93 5.95 -9.51
CA ASP A 18 -4.20 6.91 -10.58
C ASP A 18 -3.13 8.01 -10.62
N LEU A 19 -2.71 8.52 -9.45
CA LEU A 19 -1.59 9.46 -9.35
C LEU A 19 -0.24 8.84 -9.76
N THR A 20 -0.06 7.54 -9.51
CA THR A 20 1.13 6.81 -9.97
C THR A 20 1.16 6.71 -11.49
N ALA A 21 0.03 6.37 -12.11
CA ALA A 21 -0.10 6.32 -13.57
C ALA A 21 0.15 7.70 -14.20
N LEU A 22 -0.37 8.76 -13.59
CA LEU A 22 -0.09 10.13 -14.03
C LEU A 22 1.41 10.48 -13.93
N LYS A 23 2.05 10.18 -12.80
CA LYS A 23 3.50 10.42 -12.62
C LYS A 23 4.33 9.72 -13.70
N GLU A 24 3.97 8.49 -14.05
CA GLU A 24 4.67 7.72 -15.09
C GLU A 24 4.46 8.28 -16.49
N LEU A 25 3.28 8.83 -16.77
CA LEU A 25 2.98 9.52 -18.02
C LEU A 25 3.78 10.83 -18.16
N LEU A 26 3.86 11.63 -17.09
CA LEU A 26 4.53 12.93 -17.07
C LEU A 26 6.07 12.80 -17.01
N HIS A 27 6.56 11.78 -16.30
CA HIS A 27 7.98 11.57 -16.05
C HIS A 27 8.38 10.11 -16.30
N PRO A 28 8.39 9.67 -17.57
CA PRO A 28 8.78 8.31 -17.91
C PRO A 28 10.21 8.05 -17.45
N ARG A 29 10.41 7.00 -16.66
CA ARG A 29 11.74 6.56 -16.20
C ARG A 29 12.10 5.24 -16.86
N LEU A 30 13.37 5.10 -17.24
CA LEU A 30 13.95 3.80 -17.58
C LEU A 30 13.90 2.91 -16.34
N GLN A 31 13.09 1.85 -16.41
CA GLN A 31 12.99 0.87 -15.34
C GLN A 31 13.83 -0.36 -15.70
N PHE A 32 14.68 -0.78 -14.77
CA PHE A 32 15.50 -1.98 -14.90
C PHE A 32 14.88 -3.11 -14.07
N GLY A 33 14.70 -4.28 -14.68
CA GLY A 33 14.07 -5.46 -14.06
C GLY A 33 12.60 -5.65 -14.44
N ASN A 34 12.03 -6.80 -14.07
CA ASN A 34 10.63 -7.12 -14.35
C ASN A 34 9.73 -6.61 -13.21
N ARG A 35 9.23 -5.38 -13.37
CA ARG A 35 8.30 -4.74 -12.44
C ARG A 35 7.04 -5.60 -12.25
N GLU A 36 6.48 -6.09 -13.34
CA GLU A 36 5.25 -6.89 -13.32
C GLU A 36 5.39 -8.14 -12.46
N GLU A 37 6.52 -8.86 -12.57
CA GLU A 37 6.84 -10.00 -11.69
C GLU A 37 6.96 -9.59 -10.22
N ALA A 38 7.63 -8.46 -9.94
CA ALA A 38 7.79 -7.98 -8.57
C ALA A 38 6.46 -7.59 -7.92
N PHE A 39 5.55 -6.95 -8.67
CA PHE A 39 4.19 -6.63 -8.23
C PHE A 39 3.34 -7.90 -8.10
N ARG A 40 3.40 -8.81 -9.08
CA ARG A 40 2.67 -10.08 -9.08
C ARG A 40 2.99 -10.93 -7.85
N PHE A 41 4.27 -11.05 -7.46
CA PHE A 41 4.64 -11.76 -6.24
C PHE A 41 4.22 -11.00 -4.97
N GLY A 42 4.28 -9.66 -4.99
CA GLY A 42 3.76 -8.84 -3.89
C GLY A 42 2.28 -9.12 -3.62
N ASN A 43 1.47 -9.22 -4.67
CA ASN A 43 0.04 -9.53 -4.57
C ASN A 43 -0.23 -10.93 -3.99
N LEU A 44 0.63 -11.92 -4.27
CA LEU A 44 0.52 -13.24 -3.65
C LEU A 44 0.71 -13.17 -2.13
N VAL A 45 1.76 -12.46 -1.69
CA VAL A 45 2.07 -12.30 -0.27
C VAL A 45 0.96 -11.53 0.43
N ASP A 46 0.47 -10.45 -0.19
CA ASP A 46 -0.63 -9.65 0.34
C ASP A 46 -1.91 -10.50 0.49
N ALA A 47 -2.35 -11.20 -0.57
CA ALA A 47 -3.54 -12.04 -0.51
C ALA A 47 -3.44 -13.15 0.55
N ILE A 48 -2.27 -13.78 0.72
CA ILE A 48 -2.05 -14.78 1.78
C ILE A 48 -2.24 -14.18 3.18
N ILE A 49 -1.95 -12.90 3.37
CA ILE A 49 -1.96 -12.24 4.68
C ILE A 49 -3.29 -11.53 4.95
N THR A 50 -3.87 -10.89 3.94
CA THR A 50 -4.99 -9.94 4.10
C THR A 50 -6.30 -10.42 3.48
N GLU A 51 -6.26 -11.38 2.53
CA GLU A 51 -7.42 -11.86 1.75
C GLU A 51 -7.36 -13.37 1.49
N THR A 52 -7.25 -14.16 2.57
CA THR A 52 -6.99 -15.61 2.50
C THR A 52 -8.00 -16.39 1.67
N GLU A 53 -9.24 -15.90 1.55
CA GLU A 53 -10.33 -16.48 0.76
C GLU A 53 -10.09 -16.42 -0.76
N ARG A 54 -9.23 -15.50 -1.23
CA ARG A 54 -8.83 -15.39 -2.64
C ARG A 54 -7.77 -16.43 -3.03
N VAL A 55 -7.15 -17.10 -2.06
CA VAL A 55 -5.98 -17.96 -2.26
C VAL A 55 -6.38 -19.43 -2.34
N ASN A 56 -6.01 -20.10 -3.44
CA ASN A 56 -6.15 -21.54 -3.60
C ASN A 56 -4.79 -22.24 -3.43
N TYR A 57 -4.52 -22.76 -2.24
CA TYR A 57 -3.27 -23.46 -1.92
C TYR A 57 -3.08 -24.79 -2.64
N TYR A 58 -4.14 -25.43 -3.16
CA TYR A 58 -4.04 -26.68 -3.91
C TYR A 58 -3.68 -26.46 -5.37
N ARG A 59 -4.16 -25.35 -5.94
CA ARG A 59 -3.91 -24.98 -7.34
C ARG A 59 -2.80 -23.96 -7.50
N PHE A 60 -2.27 -23.42 -6.41
CA PHE A 60 -1.31 -22.33 -6.40
C PHE A 60 -1.83 -21.11 -7.18
N THR A 61 -3.07 -20.69 -6.92
CA THR A 61 -3.68 -19.51 -7.57
C THR A 61 -4.14 -18.47 -6.56
N VAL A 62 -4.16 -17.21 -6.99
CA VAL A 62 -4.94 -16.13 -6.36
C VAL A 62 -5.92 -15.63 -7.41
N ASP A 63 -7.22 -15.76 -7.16
CA ASP A 63 -8.27 -15.61 -8.17
C ASP A 63 -7.94 -16.42 -9.44
N ASP A 64 -7.81 -15.75 -10.59
CA ASP A 64 -7.47 -16.35 -11.89
C ASP A 64 -5.95 -16.35 -12.19
N THR A 65 -5.11 -15.83 -11.28
CA THR A 65 -3.65 -15.75 -11.48
C THR A 65 -2.96 -17.00 -10.97
N GLN A 66 -2.22 -17.69 -11.84
CA GLN A 66 -1.41 -18.86 -11.51
C GLN A 66 -0.03 -18.46 -10.98
N TYR A 67 0.43 -19.19 -9.97
CA TYR A 67 1.77 -19.11 -9.40
C TYR A 67 2.45 -20.47 -9.39
N THR A 68 3.77 -20.46 -9.27
CA THR A 68 4.56 -21.69 -9.08
C THR A 68 4.48 -22.15 -7.63
N GLU A 69 4.75 -23.43 -7.41
CA GLU A 69 4.89 -23.99 -6.06
C GLU A 69 6.00 -23.28 -5.25
N ASP A 70 7.10 -22.92 -5.91
CA ASP A 70 8.21 -22.19 -5.30
C ASP A 70 7.80 -20.79 -4.84
N GLU A 71 7.02 -20.07 -5.64
CA GLU A 71 6.47 -18.76 -5.26
C GLU A 71 5.56 -18.87 -4.03
N PHE A 72 4.68 -19.88 -4.00
CA PHE A 72 3.83 -20.14 -2.84
C PHE A 72 4.62 -20.49 -1.59
N ARG A 73 5.62 -21.37 -1.71
CA ARG A 73 6.48 -21.76 -0.60
C ARG A 73 7.23 -20.54 -0.03
N HIS A 74 7.75 -19.68 -0.89
CA HIS A 74 8.43 -18.46 -0.48
C HIS A 74 7.48 -17.46 0.19
N ALA A 75 6.29 -17.24 -0.37
CA ALA A 75 5.29 -16.37 0.25
C ALA A 75 4.81 -16.90 1.62
N GLN A 76 4.68 -18.22 1.77
CA GLN A 76 4.38 -18.86 3.05
C GLN A 76 5.51 -18.69 4.07
N GLU A 77 6.78 -18.74 3.63
CA GLU A 77 7.92 -18.45 4.50
C GLU A 77 7.89 -17.00 5.00
N MET A 78 7.62 -16.05 4.10
CA MET A 78 7.45 -14.65 4.47
C MET A 78 6.30 -14.45 5.47
N TYR A 79 5.16 -15.11 5.26
CA TYR A 79 4.05 -15.07 6.23
C TYR A 79 4.43 -15.68 7.59
N ARG A 80 5.17 -16.80 7.59
CA ARG A 80 5.70 -17.38 8.83
C ARG A 80 6.62 -16.41 9.56
N SER A 81 7.50 -15.70 8.85
CA SER A 81 8.35 -14.68 9.46
C SER A 81 7.56 -13.54 10.07
N LEU A 82 6.49 -13.07 9.41
CA LEU A 82 5.58 -12.07 9.98
C LEU A 82 4.94 -12.56 11.29
N ARG A 83 4.46 -13.81 11.32
CA ARG A 83 3.88 -14.44 12.52
C ARG A 83 4.92 -14.68 13.62
N MET A 84 6.17 -14.93 13.26
CA MET A 84 7.27 -15.06 14.23
C MET A 84 7.62 -13.71 14.84
N GLU A 85 7.72 -12.65 14.03
CA GLU A 85 7.96 -11.28 14.52
C GLU A 85 6.87 -10.81 15.48
N ALA A 86 5.60 -11.17 15.20
CA ALA A 86 4.48 -10.85 16.08
C ALA A 86 4.61 -11.43 17.50
N ARG A 87 5.48 -12.43 17.73
CA ARG A 87 5.73 -12.96 19.09
C ARG A 87 6.50 -11.97 19.97
N SER A 88 7.31 -11.09 19.36
CA SER A 88 8.07 -10.03 20.04
C SER A 88 7.45 -8.64 19.85
N ASP A 89 6.94 -8.34 18.66
CA ASP A 89 6.25 -7.08 18.37
C ASP A 89 4.76 -7.17 18.77
N ARG A 90 4.46 -6.70 19.99
CA ARG A 90 3.08 -6.67 20.51
C ARG A 90 2.12 -5.84 19.64
N PHE A 91 2.61 -4.82 18.96
CA PHE A 91 1.77 -4.02 18.07
C PHE A 91 1.41 -4.82 16.82
N LEU A 92 2.38 -5.53 16.21
CA LEU A 92 2.10 -6.42 15.09
C LEU A 92 1.11 -7.53 15.48
N ALA A 93 1.30 -8.14 16.66
CA ALA A 93 0.36 -9.14 17.18
C ALA A 93 -1.07 -8.59 17.24
N PHE A 94 -1.22 -7.38 17.80
CA PHE A 94 -2.51 -6.71 17.89
C PHE A 94 -3.11 -6.42 16.51
N VAL A 95 -2.30 -5.92 15.56
CA VAL A 95 -2.73 -5.68 14.17
C VAL A 95 -3.25 -6.96 13.51
N LEU A 96 -2.47 -8.04 13.57
CA LEU A 96 -2.84 -9.32 12.95
C LEU A 96 -4.11 -9.96 13.55
N GLU A 97 -4.45 -9.61 14.79
CA GLU A 97 -5.64 -10.13 15.48
C GLU A 97 -6.87 -9.23 15.29
N ASN A 98 -6.69 -7.90 15.23
CA ASN A 98 -7.80 -6.95 15.38
C ASN A 98 -8.05 -6.07 14.15
N ALA A 99 -7.14 -6.03 13.18
CA ALA A 99 -7.33 -5.18 12.01
C ALA A 99 -8.43 -5.73 11.09
N THR A 100 -9.28 -4.84 10.60
CA THR A 100 -10.04 -5.11 9.37
C THR A 100 -9.08 -5.05 8.20
N THR A 101 -9.01 -6.10 7.39
CA THR A 101 -8.16 -6.12 6.22
C THR A 101 -8.85 -5.49 5.01
N GLN A 102 -8.05 -4.92 4.11
CA GLN A 102 -8.53 -4.43 2.81
C GLN A 102 -9.66 -3.39 2.88
N LYS A 103 -9.67 -2.56 3.93
CA LYS A 103 -10.70 -1.54 4.13
C LYS A 103 -10.51 -0.38 3.17
N PHE A 104 -11.48 -0.16 2.29
CA PHE A 104 -11.50 1.03 1.45
C PHE A 104 -12.22 2.21 2.12
N MET A 105 -11.81 3.42 1.74
CA MET A 105 -12.45 4.66 2.14
C MET A 105 -12.53 5.61 0.96
N VAL A 106 -13.49 6.53 1.04
CA VAL A 106 -13.75 7.52 0.01
C VAL A 106 -14.00 8.86 0.66
N ASN A 107 -13.39 9.91 0.11
CA ASN A 107 -13.73 11.29 0.42
C ASN A 107 -14.21 11.97 -0.87
N GLN A 108 -15.50 12.28 -0.94
CA GLN A 108 -16.11 12.84 -2.16
C GLN A 108 -15.66 14.28 -2.47
N SER A 109 -15.06 14.97 -1.50
CA SER A 109 -14.65 16.37 -1.65
C SER A 109 -13.40 16.65 -0.81
N GLN A 110 -12.36 15.84 -1.01
CA GLN A 110 -11.06 16.07 -0.37
C GLN A 110 -10.56 17.46 -0.78
N GLN A 111 -10.24 18.29 0.21
CA GLN A 111 -9.72 19.63 0.00
C GLN A 111 -8.20 19.58 -0.16
N PHE A 112 -7.71 20.33 -1.14
CA PHE A 112 -6.29 20.51 -1.41
C PHE A 112 -5.99 22.01 -1.58
N GLU A 113 -4.75 22.37 -1.30
CA GLU A 113 -4.20 23.69 -1.64
C GLU A 113 -2.84 23.47 -2.29
N TYR A 114 -2.64 24.01 -3.50
CA TYR A 114 -1.36 23.94 -4.19
C TYR A 114 -0.96 25.33 -4.69
N CYS A 115 0.20 25.83 -4.26
CA CYS A 115 0.67 27.19 -4.54
C CYS A 115 -0.37 28.30 -4.24
N GLY A 116 -1.15 28.14 -3.17
CA GLY A 116 -2.21 29.09 -2.78
C GLY A 116 -3.53 28.95 -3.55
N PHE A 117 -3.64 27.96 -4.44
CA PHE A 117 -4.87 27.68 -5.19
C PHE A 117 -5.65 26.53 -4.53
N PRO A 118 -6.86 26.78 -4.00
CA PRO A 118 -7.70 25.74 -3.43
C PRO A 118 -8.45 24.96 -4.51
N PHE A 119 -8.49 23.64 -4.39
CA PHE A 119 -9.29 22.77 -5.26
C PHE A 119 -9.79 21.53 -4.50
N THR A 120 -10.68 20.77 -5.14
CA THR A 120 -11.21 19.53 -4.55
C THR A 120 -11.15 18.38 -5.55
N LEU A 121 -11.00 17.16 -5.02
CA LEU A 121 -11.14 15.91 -5.77
C LEU A 121 -11.98 14.92 -4.96
N ALA A 122 -12.76 14.11 -5.67
CA ALA A 122 -13.28 12.87 -5.09
C ALA A 122 -12.14 11.85 -5.06
N THR A 123 -11.80 11.34 -3.89
CA THR A 123 -10.63 10.49 -3.67
C THR A 123 -10.98 9.19 -2.96
N ARG A 124 -10.15 8.17 -3.14
CA ARG A 124 -10.27 6.87 -2.47
C ARG A 124 -8.91 6.31 -2.07
N CYS A 125 -8.94 5.44 -1.07
CA CYS A 125 -7.83 4.61 -0.65
C CYS A 125 -8.32 3.22 -0.24
N LYS A 126 -7.40 2.24 -0.17
CA LYS A 126 -7.67 0.89 0.33
C LYS A 126 -6.52 0.42 1.21
N TRP A 127 -6.78 0.33 2.51
CA TRP A 127 -5.84 -0.03 3.57
C TRP A 127 -5.68 -1.55 3.65
N ASP A 128 -4.44 -2.04 3.73
CA ASP A 128 -4.20 -3.47 3.98
C ASP A 128 -4.66 -3.86 5.40
N TRP A 129 -4.44 -2.97 6.37
CA TRP A 129 -4.92 -3.10 7.74
C TRP A 129 -5.55 -1.81 8.25
N TRP A 130 -6.71 -1.92 8.89
CA TRP A 130 -7.38 -0.80 9.57
C TRP A 130 -7.82 -1.17 10.99
N LEU A 131 -7.43 -0.35 11.98
CA LEU A 131 -7.78 -0.51 13.38
C LEU A 131 -8.97 0.39 13.74
N GLU A 132 -10.18 -0.16 13.73
CA GLU A 132 -11.42 0.63 13.90
C GLU A 132 -11.44 1.45 15.19
N ALA A 133 -11.08 0.84 16.32
CA ALA A 133 -11.12 1.49 17.63
C ALA A 133 -10.08 2.61 17.78
N ALA A 134 -9.01 2.58 16.98
CA ALA A 134 -7.93 3.56 17.05
C ALA A 134 -7.96 4.59 15.92
N LEU A 135 -8.82 4.41 14.92
CA LEU A 135 -9.00 5.29 13.76
C LEU A 135 -7.72 5.52 12.95
N PHE A 136 -6.89 4.48 12.80
CA PHE A 136 -5.76 4.50 11.88
C PHE A 136 -5.46 3.12 11.31
N GLY A 137 -4.65 3.07 10.25
CA GLY A 137 -4.31 1.83 9.56
C GLY A 137 -2.83 1.72 9.23
N GLY A 138 -2.53 0.74 8.40
CA GLY A 138 -1.20 0.52 7.87
C GLY A 138 -1.20 -0.32 6.62
N ASP A 139 0.00 -0.50 6.07
CA ASP A 139 0.25 -1.17 4.79
C ASP A 139 1.26 -2.30 4.94
N LEU A 140 1.01 -3.36 4.17
CA LEU A 140 1.90 -4.50 4.00
C LEU A 140 2.70 -4.32 2.70
N LYS A 141 4.02 -4.39 2.82
CA LYS A 141 4.94 -4.32 1.68
C LYS A 141 5.78 -5.58 1.56
N THR A 142 6.18 -5.88 0.34
CA THR A 142 7.29 -6.81 0.08
C THR A 142 8.47 -6.01 -0.45
N THR A 143 9.68 -6.32 0.00
CA THR A 143 10.86 -5.50 -0.32
C THR A 143 12.09 -6.35 -0.66
N ALA A 144 13.02 -5.80 -1.42
CA ALA A 144 14.34 -6.40 -1.66
C ALA A 144 15.38 -6.01 -0.60
N ALA A 145 15.01 -5.15 0.36
CA ALA A 145 15.87 -4.72 1.46
C ALA A 145 16.24 -5.89 2.37
N THR A 146 17.49 -5.93 2.83
CA THR A 146 17.98 -6.90 3.84
C THR A 146 18.37 -6.22 5.15
N THR A 147 18.29 -4.88 5.22
CA THR A 147 18.56 -4.10 6.42
C THR A 147 17.50 -3.02 6.63
N GLN A 148 17.35 -2.54 7.88
CA GLN A 148 16.42 -1.44 8.19
C GLN A 148 16.74 -0.17 7.37
N LYS A 149 18.03 0.14 7.18
CA LYS A 149 18.45 1.31 6.39
C LYS A 149 18.03 1.20 4.93
N GLU A 150 18.22 0.03 4.32
CA GLU A 150 17.74 -0.22 2.95
C GLU A 150 16.22 -0.12 2.87
N PHE A 151 15.50 -0.68 3.85
CA PHE A 151 14.03 -0.57 3.89
C PHE A 151 13.58 0.89 3.96
N GLU A 152 14.22 1.73 4.78
CA GLU A 152 13.89 3.15 4.87
C GLU A 152 14.15 3.90 3.55
N GLN A 153 15.18 3.51 2.79
CA GLN A 153 15.41 4.04 1.44
C GLN A 153 14.32 3.62 0.45
N MET A 154 13.75 2.42 0.63
CA MET A 154 12.66 1.93 -0.24
C MET A 154 11.36 2.71 -0.07
N ILE A 155 11.14 3.34 1.09
CA ILE A 155 9.95 4.18 1.33
C ILE A 155 9.91 5.34 0.34
N ASP A 156 11.03 6.04 0.15
CA ASP A 156 11.12 7.13 -0.81
C ASP A 156 11.16 6.61 -2.26
N PHE A 157 11.97 5.57 -2.51
CA PHE A 157 12.17 5.03 -3.86
C PHE A 157 10.87 4.58 -4.54
N PHE A 158 9.96 3.96 -3.78
CA PHE A 158 8.66 3.50 -4.28
C PHE A 158 7.49 4.44 -3.99
N ASP A 159 7.76 5.66 -3.50
CA ASP A 159 6.74 6.63 -3.09
C ASP A 159 5.72 6.05 -2.10
N TRP A 160 6.17 5.20 -1.17
CA TRP A 160 5.28 4.66 -0.14
C TRP A 160 4.85 5.75 0.83
N ASP A 161 5.74 6.69 1.15
CA ASP A 161 5.43 7.91 1.89
C ASP A 161 4.24 8.67 1.27
N ARG A 162 4.24 8.86 -0.06
CA ARG A 162 3.13 9.48 -0.80
C ARG A 162 1.83 8.73 -0.58
N SER A 163 1.86 7.41 -0.76
CA SER A 163 0.65 6.59 -0.58
C SER A 163 0.11 6.66 0.85
N ARG A 164 0.99 6.69 1.86
CA ARG A 164 0.57 6.77 3.26
C ARG A 164 -0.01 8.13 3.61
N ALA A 165 0.62 9.22 3.18
CA ALA A 165 0.08 10.56 3.36
C ALA A 165 -1.30 10.71 2.68
N TRP A 166 -1.45 10.21 1.44
CA TRP A 166 -2.74 10.17 0.73
C TRP A 166 -3.82 9.47 1.55
N TYR A 167 -3.48 8.31 2.12
CA TYR A 167 -4.41 7.48 2.89
C TYR A 167 -4.81 8.15 4.22
N MET A 168 -3.82 8.68 4.93
CA MET A 168 -4.03 9.41 6.18
C MET A 168 -4.96 10.61 5.99
N ASP A 169 -4.85 11.33 4.87
CA ASP A 169 -5.65 12.54 4.63
C ASP A 169 -7.08 12.23 4.22
N ILE A 170 -7.30 11.15 3.45
CA ILE A 170 -8.66 10.66 3.13
C ILE A 170 -9.36 10.11 4.37
N ALA A 171 -8.63 9.40 5.23
CA ALA A 171 -9.17 8.77 6.42
C ALA A 171 -9.27 9.71 7.63
N HIS A 172 -8.72 10.93 7.53
CA HIS A 172 -8.52 11.84 8.66
C HIS A 172 -7.76 11.19 9.83
N SER A 173 -6.77 10.35 9.52
CA SER A 173 -5.93 9.67 10.50
C SER A 173 -4.69 10.49 10.84
N ASP A 174 -4.31 10.52 12.12
CA ASP A 174 -3.06 11.13 12.59
C ASP A 174 -1.87 10.16 12.61
N ARG A 175 -2.11 8.88 12.35
CA ARG A 175 -1.09 7.82 12.42
C ARG A 175 -1.19 6.87 11.23
N ASP A 176 -0.07 6.24 10.92
CA ASP A 176 0.03 5.17 9.93
C ASP A 176 1.21 4.26 10.31
N PHE A 177 1.26 3.06 9.75
CA PHE A 177 2.41 2.19 9.84
C PHE A 177 2.61 1.38 8.57
N ILE A 178 3.87 1.06 8.28
CA ILE A 178 4.25 0.11 7.23
C ILE A 178 4.90 -1.08 7.91
N TYR A 179 4.43 -2.29 7.60
CA TYR A 179 5.24 -3.49 7.76
C TYR A 179 5.72 -3.97 6.40
N ALA A 180 7.00 -4.26 6.28
CA ALA A 180 7.58 -4.82 5.06
C ALA A 180 8.26 -6.15 5.35
N ILE A 181 8.14 -7.11 4.43
CA ILE A 181 8.83 -8.40 4.53
C ILE A 181 9.82 -8.51 3.38
N SER A 182 11.07 -8.85 3.69
CA SER A 182 12.12 -9.04 2.69
C SER A 182 11.86 -10.29 1.85
N LYS A 183 11.91 -10.14 0.52
CA LYS A 183 11.94 -11.24 -0.45
C LYS A 183 13.29 -11.96 -0.51
N LYS A 184 14.31 -11.49 0.21
CA LYS A 184 15.67 -12.07 0.15
C LYS A 184 16.00 -12.90 1.39
N ASN A 185 15.59 -12.43 2.57
CA ASN A 185 15.95 -13.05 3.84
C ASN A 185 14.78 -13.13 4.84
N SER A 186 13.56 -12.85 4.38
CA SER A 186 12.33 -12.89 5.19
C SER A 186 12.36 -12.02 6.45
N MET A 187 13.28 -11.06 6.56
CA MET A 187 13.29 -10.09 7.66
C MET A 187 12.06 -9.20 7.57
N VAL A 188 11.46 -8.93 8.74
CA VAL A 188 10.32 -8.03 8.89
C VAL A 188 10.83 -6.67 9.32
N PHE A 189 10.44 -5.63 8.60
CA PHE A 189 10.74 -4.24 8.93
C PHE A 189 9.46 -3.50 9.27
N LYS A 190 9.61 -2.43 10.04
CA LYS A 190 8.50 -1.59 10.49
C LYS A 190 8.85 -0.12 10.34
N LYS A 191 7.88 0.69 9.94
CA LYS A 191 7.92 2.15 10.07
C LYS A 191 6.61 2.67 10.65
N GLN A 192 6.69 3.54 11.65
CA GLN A 192 5.54 4.33 12.09
C GLN A 192 5.62 5.70 11.45
N ILE A 193 4.45 6.26 11.12
CA ILE A 193 4.30 7.59 10.53
C ILE A 193 3.27 8.33 11.37
N THR A 194 3.57 9.59 11.68
CA THR A 194 2.67 10.51 12.38
C THR A 194 2.43 11.73 11.52
N ARG A 195 1.20 12.23 11.50
CA ARG A 195 0.85 13.45 10.78
C ARG A 195 1.78 14.59 11.19
N GLY A 196 2.32 15.28 10.20
CA GLY A 196 3.28 16.38 10.36
C GLY A 196 4.74 15.95 10.56
N ASP A 197 5.05 14.65 10.61
CA ASP A 197 6.44 14.19 10.59
C ASP A 197 7.07 14.32 9.19
N ALA A 198 8.37 14.07 9.10
CA ALA A 198 9.12 14.24 7.85
C ALA A 198 8.63 13.31 6.72
N ILE A 199 8.18 12.10 7.03
CA ILE A 199 7.73 11.12 6.03
C ILE A 199 6.34 11.51 5.53
N TYR A 200 5.43 11.86 6.45
CA TYR A 200 4.11 12.38 6.08
C TYR A 200 4.23 13.64 5.23
N ASN A 201 5.06 14.62 5.63
CA ASN A 201 5.18 15.88 4.89
C ASN A 201 5.79 15.66 3.50
N ALA A 202 6.82 14.82 3.37
CA ALA A 202 7.41 14.49 2.07
C ALA A 202 6.39 13.77 1.16
N GLY A 203 5.64 12.81 1.72
CA GLY A 203 4.58 12.13 0.99
C GLY A 203 3.45 13.07 0.56
N ARG A 204 3.09 14.02 1.41
CA ARG A 204 2.08 15.02 1.15
C ARG A 204 2.46 15.96 0.01
N GLU A 205 3.67 16.51 0.05
CA GLU A 205 4.21 17.34 -1.04
C GLU A 205 4.15 16.61 -2.39
N LYS A 206 4.56 15.34 -2.42
CA LYS A 206 4.52 14.49 -3.63
C LYS A 206 3.10 14.30 -4.18
N TYR A 207 2.10 14.04 -3.34
CA TYR A 207 0.75 13.82 -3.85
C TYR A 207 0.05 15.14 -4.17
N GLU A 208 0.30 16.25 -3.46
CA GLU A 208 -0.38 17.52 -3.69
C GLU A 208 -0.07 18.08 -5.08
N GLU A 209 1.20 17.99 -5.51
CA GLU A 209 1.60 18.33 -6.88
C GLU A 209 0.87 17.45 -7.92
N LEU A 210 0.89 16.13 -7.73
CA LEU A 210 0.24 15.20 -8.66
C LEU A 210 -1.28 15.35 -8.68
N ALA A 211 -1.89 15.62 -7.53
CA ALA A 211 -3.33 15.86 -7.41
C ALA A 211 -3.72 17.14 -8.15
N PHE A 212 -2.91 18.20 -8.06
CA PHE A 212 -3.13 19.43 -8.82
C PHE A 212 -2.98 19.21 -10.33
N GLN A 213 -1.94 18.50 -10.76
CA GLN A 213 -1.74 18.14 -12.17
C GLN A 213 -2.90 17.26 -12.69
N TYR A 214 -3.35 16.29 -11.90
CA TYR A 214 -4.50 15.44 -12.22
C TYR A 214 -5.76 16.28 -12.37
N TRP A 215 -6.01 17.19 -11.42
CA TRP A 215 -7.15 18.10 -11.46
C TRP A 215 -7.15 18.94 -12.74
N CYS A 216 -6.01 19.58 -13.08
CA CYS A 216 -5.87 20.38 -14.32
C CYS A 216 -6.15 19.59 -15.61
N LEU A 217 -5.73 18.32 -15.68
CA LEU A 217 -5.91 17.48 -16.88
C LEU A 217 -7.35 16.96 -17.03
N ASN A 218 -8.10 16.87 -15.94
CA ASN A 218 -9.49 16.40 -15.95
C ASN A 218 -10.54 17.53 -16.01
N LEU A 219 -10.13 18.77 -16.28
CA LEU A 219 -11.02 19.92 -16.50
C LEU A 219 -11.67 19.96 -17.91
N VAL A 220 -11.64 18.85 -18.66
CA VAL A 220 -12.25 18.76 -20.00
C VAL A 220 -13.70 18.28 -19.93
#